data_AF-A0AA97BUV6-F1
#
_entry.id   AF-A0AA97BUV6-F1
#
_cell.length_a   1.000
_cell.length_b   1.000
_cell.length_c   1.000
_cell.angle_alpha   90.00
_cell.angle_beta   90.00
_cell.angle_gamma   90.00
#
_symmetry.space_group_name_H-M   'P 1'
#
loop_
_entity.id
_entity.type
_entity.pdbx_description
1 polymer ?
#
loop_
_entity_poly.entity_id
_entity_poly.type
_entity_poly.pdbx_seq_one_letter_code
_entity_poly.pdbx_strand_id
1 'polypeptide(L)'
;MNDVKMVKVLRDNTFCHAAWMDFKKVLGESPFGVFLEFVDPRNGALVQLMFPFWCKPQKTYKPMGNVFMTQWHGLTLTIPPDFDWWVQAQSNGIGMRRIDQKVQFLKHGEYVEVNLKVEMATVIRVNPVFSPEFDAATHA
;
A
#
# COMPACT_ATOMS: atom_id res chain seq x y z
N MET A 1 -9.69 -8.97 21.49
CA MET A 1 -10.11 -8.31 20.23
C MET A 1 -9.18 -7.14 20.02
N ASN A 2 -8.38 -7.15 18.95
CA ASN A 2 -7.57 -5.98 18.59
C ASN A 2 -8.50 -4.97 17.91
N ASP A 3 -8.62 -3.78 18.47
CA ASP A 3 -9.43 -2.71 17.89
C ASP A 3 -8.78 -2.23 16.58
N VAL A 4 -9.41 -2.59 15.46
CA VAL A 4 -9.00 -2.11 14.12
C VAL A 4 -9.29 -0.61 14.04
N LYS A 5 -8.26 0.20 13.87
CA LYS A 5 -8.41 1.66 13.72
C LYS A 5 -8.37 2.04 12.23
N MET A 6 -9.38 2.78 11.78
CA MET A 6 -9.39 3.40 10.45
C MET A 6 -8.92 4.86 10.58
N VAL A 7 -7.95 5.26 9.75
CA VAL A 7 -7.42 6.62 9.78
C VAL A 7 -7.98 7.40 8.59
N LYS A 8 -8.83 8.40 8.90
CA LYS A 8 -9.31 9.41 7.95
C LYS A 8 -8.59 10.72 8.22
N VAL A 9 -7.90 11.25 7.21
CA VAL A 9 -7.16 12.51 7.23
C VAL A 9 -7.94 13.51 6.38
N LEU A 10 -8.74 14.36 7.03
CA LEU A 10 -9.52 15.41 6.37
C LEU A 10 -8.82 16.76 6.51
N ARG A 11 -8.89 17.60 5.47
CA ARG A 11 -8.45 19.00 5.51
C ARG A 11 -9.51 19.88 6.20
N ASP A 12 -9.29 20.14 7.48
CA ASP A 12 -9.70 21.39 8.12
C ASP A 12 -8.44 22.01 8.75
N ASN A 13 -8.21 23.32 8.57
CA ASN A 13 -6.89 23.95 8.79
C ASN A 13 -6.32 23.80 10.23
N THR A 14 -7.15 23.57 11.24
CA THR A 14 -6.74 23.23 12.63
C THR A 14 -6.69 21.72 12.88
N PHE A 15 -7.45 20.91 12.13
CA PHE A 15 -7.48 19.44 12.19
C PHE A 15 -6.30 18.78 11.46
N CYS A 16 -5.70 19.48 10.50
CA CYS A 16 -4.57 18.99 9.70
C CYS A 16 -3.33 18.65 10.53
N HIS A 17 -3.06 19.37 11.63
CA HIS A 17 -1.85 19.10 12.43
C HIS A 17 -2.00 17.86 13.32
N ALA A 18 -3.18 17.65 13.93
CA ALA A 18 -3.47 16.44 14.70
C ALA A 18 -3.52 15.19 13.80
N ALA A 19 -4.20 15.29 12.64
CA ALA A 19 -4.25 14.19 11.68
C ALA A 19 -2.88 13.89 11.03
N TRP A 20 -1.99 14.89 10.90
CA TRP A 20 -0.59 14.72 10.51
C TRP A 20 0.22 13.93 11.55
N MET A 21 0.06 14.27 12.83
CA MET A 21 0.72 13.55 13.93
C MET A 21 0.20 12.12 14.04
N ASP A 22 -1.11 11.92 13.88
CA ASP A 22 -1.72 10.59 13.85
C ASP A 22 -1.24 9.77 12.65
N PHE A 23 -1.15 10.34 11.45
CA PHE A 23 -0.63 9.63 10.29
C PHE A 23 0.86 9.26 10.44
N LYS A 24 1.71 10.16 10.95
CA LYS A 24 3.11 9.83 11.24
C LYS A 24 3.24 8.76 12.31
N LYS A 25 2.38 8.81 13.33
CA LYS A 25 2.32 7.78 14.37
C LYS A 25 1.86 6.44 13.78
N VAL A 26 0.82 6.45 12.95
CA VAL A 26 0.29 5.29 12.23
C VAL A 26 1.32 4.69 11.27
N LEU A 27 2.03 5.52 10.52
CA LEU A 27 3.14 5.08 9.70
C LEU A 27 4.33 4.58 10.53
N GLY A 28 4.45 4.98 11.79
CA GLY A 28 5.41 4.43 12.74
C GLY A 28 4.95 3.11 13.40
N GLU A 29 3.66 2.81 13.37
CA GLU A 29 3.04 1.58 13.87
C GLU A 29 3.04 0.52 12.75
N SER A 30 3.98 -0.43 12.82
CA SER A 30 4.14 -1.51 11.84
C SER A 30 3.59 -2.83 12.38
N PRO A 31 2.98 -3.68 11.53
CA PRO A 31 2.54 -3.41 10.14
C PRO A 31 1.24 -2.61 10.08
N PHE A 32 1.08 -1.80 9.02
CA PHE A 32 -0.19 -1.17 8.64
C PHE A 32 -0.73 -1.83 7.37
N GLY A 33 -2.05 -1.75 7.16
CA GLY A 33 -2.74 -2.37 6.03
C GLY A 33 -3.30 -1.36 5.04
N VAL A 34 -3.15 -1.68 3.76
CA VAL A 34 -3.79 -0.97 2.65
C VAL A 34 -4.49 -1.99 1.76
N PHE A 35 -5.74 -1.71 1.38
CA PHE A 35 -6.47 -2.58 0.45
C PHE A 35 -6.01 -2.30 -0.98
N LEU A 36 -5.62 -3.36 -1.69
CA LEU A 36 -5.19 -3.30 -3.09
C LEU A 36 -6.05 -4.22 -3.95
N GLU A 37 -6.28 -3.77 -5.19
CA GLU A 37 -6.93 -4.53 -6.25
C GLU A 37 -6.10 -4.49 -7.54
N PHE A 38 -5.82 -5.65 -8.14
CA PHE A 38 -5.13 -5.75 -9.43
C PHE A 38 -5.35 -7.13 -10.06
N VAL A 39 -5.04 -7.25 -11.36
CA VAL A 39 -5.01 -8.55 -12.06
C VAL A 39 -3.56 -9.06 -12.06
N ASP A 40 -3.33 -10.24 -11.48
CA ASP A 40 -2.00 -10.85 -11.45
C ASP A 40 -1.53 -11.19 -12.87
N PRO A 41 -0.42 -10.60 -13.35
CA PRO A 41 0.01 -10.73 -14.73
C PRO A 41 0.53 -12.14 -15.09
N ARG A 42 0.73 -13.01 -14.10
CA ARG A 42 1.26 -14.37 -14.29
C ARG A 42 0.17 -15.37 -14.66
N ASN A 43 -1.02 -15.21 -14.09
CA ASN A 43 -2.12 -16.18 -14.20
C ASN A 43 -3.48 -15.53 -14.56
N GLY A 44 -3.57 -14.20 -14.62
CA GLY A 44 -4.80 -13.48 -14.94
C GLY A 44 -5.83 -13.42 -13.82
N ALA A 45 -5.50 -13.85 -12.60
CA ALA A 45 -6.41 -13.85 -11.47
C ALA A 45 -6.61 -12.44 -10.90
N LEU A 46 -7.85 -12.10 -10.54
CA LEU A 46 -8.15 -10.88 -9.80
C LEU A 46 -7.72 -11.05 -8.33
N VAL A 47 -6.90 -10.12 -7.86
CA VAL A 47 -6.43 -10.05 -6.47
C VAL A 47 -7.09 -8.83 -5.82
N GLN A 48 -7.78 -9.03 -4.70
CA GLN A 48 -8.51 -8.00 -3.95
C GLN A 48 -8.37 -8.25 -2.45
N LEU A 49 -7.32 -7.72 -1.83
CA LEU A 49 -6.90 -8.12 -0.47
C LEU A 49 -6.34 -6.93 0.33
N MET A 50 -6.26 -7.11 1.65
CA MET A 50 -5.52 -6.20 2.53
C MET A 50 -4.04 -6.59 2.55
N PHE A 51 -3.17 -5.67 2.12
CA PHE A 51 -1.73 -5.90 2.07
C PHE A 51 -1.01 -5.25 3.25
N PRO A 52 -0.10 -5.98 3.93
CA PRO A 52 0.76 -5.41 4.94
C PRO A 52 1.85 -4.55 4.31
N PHE A 53 2.09 -3.38 4.89
CA PHE A 53 3.21 -2.51 4.60
C PHE A 53 3.95 -2.15 5.90
N TRP A 54 5.25 -1.90 5.77
CA TRP A 54 6.14 -1.59 6.89
C TRP A 54 6.52 -0.11 6.92
N CYS A 55 6.75 0.40 8.11
CA CYS A 55 7.04 1.80 8.43
C CYS A 55 8.30 2.39 7.80
N LYS A 56 9.10 1.60 7.07
CA LYS A 56 10.38 2.02 6.48
C LYS A 56 10.29 2.10 4.95
N PRO A 57 10.05 3.29 4.36
CA PRO A 57 10.10 3.46 2.92
C PRO A 57 11.47 3.06 2.36
N GLN A 58 11.46 2.41 1.21
CA GLN A 58 12.66 2.03 0.47
C GLN A 58 12.90 3.00 -0.66
N LYS A 59 14.17 3.31 -0.92
CA LYS A 59 14.57 4.14 -2.05
C LYS A 59 14.56 3.30 -3.33
N THR A 60 13.76 3.71 -4.30
CA THR A 60 13.73 3.12 -5.64
C THR A 60 14.34 4.05 -6.67
N TYR A 61 14.86 3.48 -7.75
CA TYR A 61 15.27 4.26 -8.91
C TYR A 61 14.01 4.78 -9.62
N LYS A 62 14.01 6.08 -9.98
CA LYS A 62 12.90 6.89 -10.54
C LYS A 62 11.96 6.11 -11.49
N PRO A 63 10.64 6.39 -11.50
CA PRO A 63 10.02 7.69 -11.22
C PRO A 63 9.42 7.92 -9.82
N MET A 64 9.24 6.89 -8.98
CA MET A 64 8.51 7.04 -7.70
C MET A 64 9.36 7.49 -6.50
N GLY A 65 10.69 7.38 -6.57
CA GLY A 65 11.57 7.81 -5.48
C GLY A 65 11.48 6.87 -4.27
N ASN A 66 11.09 7.39 -3.11
CA ASN A 66 10.85 6.52 -1.94
C ASN A 66 9.46 5.89 -2.05
N VAL A 67 9.32 4.61 -1.66
CA VAL A 67 8.04 3.88 -1.65
C VAL A 67 7.93 2.97 -0.45
N PHE A 68 6.71 2.72 0.03
CA PHE A 68 6.46 1.54 0.85
C PHE A 68 6.35 0.32 -0.06
N MET A 69 6.89 -0.81 0.39
CA MET A 69 6.97 -2.04 -0.40
C MET A 69 6.29 -3.18 0.32
N THR A 70 5.68 -4.05 -0.47
CA THR A 70 5.16 -5.36 -0.05
C THR A 70 5.32 -6.36 -1.20
N GLN A 71 4.94 -7.62 -1.01
CA GLN A 71 5.06 -8.64 -2.05
C GLN A 71 3.81 -9.52 -2.15
N TRP A 72 3.47 -9.94 -3.37
CA TRP A 72 2.43 -10.93 -3.67
C TRP A 72 3.03 -12.14 -4.39
N HIS A 73 3.27 -13.23 -3.66
CA HIS A 73 3.95 -14.42 -4.18
C HIS A 73 5.23 -14.10 -4.99
N GLY A 74 6.08 -13.20 -4.47
CA GLY A 74 7.30 -12.74 -5.14
C GLY A 74 7.13 -11.60 -6.15
N LEU A 75 5.91 -11.13 -6.41
CA LEU A 75 5.65 -9.90 -7.18
C LEU A 75 5.75 -8.69 -6.25
N THR A 76 6.73 -7.82 -6.47
CA THR A 76 6.90 -6.60 -5.67
C THR A 76 5.80 -5.59 -5.98
N LEU A 77 5.16 -5.08 -4.93
CA LEU A 77 4.14 -4.03 -5.01
C LEU A 77 4.59 -2.82 -4.21
N THR A 78 4.31 -1.63 -4.74
CA THR A 78 4.75 -0.36 -4.16
C THR A 78 3.60 0.63 -4.03
N ILE A 79 3.65 1.46 -2.98
CA ILE A 79 2.69 2.53 -2.73
C ILE A 79 3.43 3.81 -2.32
N PRO A 80 2.86 5.01 -2.59
CA PRO A 80 3.50 6.27 -2.25
C PRO A 80 3.64 6.46 -0.74
N PRO A 81 4.79 6.92 -0.24
CA PRO A 81 4.97 7.29 1.16
C PRO A 81 4.62 8.76 1.41
N ASP A 82 4.29 9.51 0.36
CA ASP A 82 3.98 10.93 0.42
C ASP A 82 2.62 11.15 1.08
N PHE A 83 2.64 11.73 2.29
CA PHE A 83 1.43 12.05 3.04
C PHE A 83 0.47 12.96 2.28
N ASP A 84 0.99 13.97 1.58
CA ASP A 84 0.13 14.95 0.90
C ASP A 84 -0.71 14.25 -0.18
N TRP A 85 -0.16 13.21 -0.81
CA TRP A 85 -0.88 12.37 -1.73
C TRP A 85 -2.09 11.69 -1.06
N TRP A 86 -1.92 11.12 0.13
CA TRP A 86 -2.98 10.44 0.89
C TRP A 86 -4.06 11.41 1.35
N VAL A 87 -3.68 12.57 1.88
CA VAL A 87 -4.63 13.60 2.33
C VAL A 87 -5.46 14.14 1.18
N GLN A 88 -4.82 14.46 0.06
CA GLN A 88 -5.53 14.95 -1.12
C GLN A 88 -6.50 13.89 -1.64
N ALA A 89 -6.11 12.62 -1.64
CA ALA A 89 -6.95 11.54 -2.10
C ALA A 89 -8.21 11.40 -1.23
N GLN A 90 -8.05 11.37 0.09
CA GLN A 90 -9.15 11.23 1.03
C GLN A 90 -10.05 12.48 1.10
N SER A 91 -9.45 13.68 1.07
CA SER A 91 -10.21 14.94 1.15
C SER A 91 -11.09 15.19 -0.07
N ASN A 92 -10.69 14.68 -1.23
CA ASN A 92 -11.50 14.75 -2.46
C ASN A 92 -12.59 13.67 -2.53
N GLY A 93 -12.78 12.88 -1.47
CA GLY A 93 -13.75 11.78 -1.44
C GLY A 93 -13.38 10.60 -2.36
N ILE A 94 -12.13 10.53 -2.83
CA ILE A 94 -11.68 9.45 -3.70
C ILE A 94 -11.43 8.21 -2.84
N GLY A 95 -12.27 7.18 -2.97
CA GLY A 95 -12.14 5.93 -2.19
C GLY A 95 -11.00 5.02 -2.66
N MET A 96 -10.74 5.01 -3.97
CA MET A 96 -9.70 4.20 -4.61
C MET A 96 -8.92 5.07 -5.60
N ARG A 97 -7.60 4.90 -5.66
CA ARG A 97 -6.74 5.55 -6.66
C ARG A 97 -5.91 4.51 -7.39
N ARG A 98 -5.82 4.71 -8.71
CA ARG A 98 -4.96 3.91 -9.57
C ARG A 98 -3.50 4.33 -9.48
N ILE A 99 -2.63 3.34 -9.37
CA ILE A 99 -1.17 3.45 -9.43
C ILE A 99 -0.69 2.50 -10.53
N ASP A 100 -0.02 3.05 -11.53
CA ASP A 100 0.66 2.27 -12.55
C ASP A 100 2.11 2.05 -12.10
N GLN A 101 2.52 0.78 -12.00
CA GLN A 101 3.87 0.41 -11.57
C GLN A 101 4.48 -0.64 -12.49
N LYS A 102 5.77 -0.49 -12.77
CA LYS A 102 6.55 -1.49 -13.51
C LYS A 102 6.95 -2.62 -12.58
N VAL A 103 6.53 -3.82 -12.90
CA VAL A 103 6.87 -5.03 -12.14
C VAL A 103 7.54 -6.04 -13.05
N GLN A 104 8.46 -6.82 -12.47
CA GLN A 104 9.19 -7.86 -13.17
C GLN A 104 8.95 -9.20 -12.50
N PHE A 105 8.80 -10.26 -13.29
CA PHE A 105 8.66 -11.63 -12.78
C PHE A 105 9.31 -12.63 -13.74
N LEU A 106 9.64 -13.81 -13.21
CA LEU A 106 10.24 -14.90 -13.99
C LEU A 106 9.14 -15.66 -14.75
N LYS A 107 9.31 -15.81 -16.07
CA LYS A 107 8.45 -16.63 -16.92
C LYS A 107 9.32 -17.42 -17.90
N HIS A 108 9.22 -18.75 -17.85
CA HIS A 108 9.97 -19.67 -18.72
C HIS A 108 11.50 -19.41 -18.78
N GLY A 109 12.11 -19.01 -17.66
CA GLY A 109 13.56 -18.73 -17.59
C GLY A 109 13.96 -17.30 -17.96
N GLU A 110 13.01 -16.44 -18.34
CA GLU A 110 13.26 -15.06 -18.70
C GLU A 110 12.56 -14.08 -17.74
N TYR A 111 13.17 -12.91 -17.52
CA TYR A 111 12.50 -11.82 -16.82
C TYR A 111 11.57 -11.08 -17.76
N VAL A 112 10.29 -11.04 -17.41
CA VAL A 112 9.27 -10.29 -18.14
C VAL A 112 8.90 -9.06 -17.33
N GLU A 113 8.95 -7.88 -17.98
CA GLU A 113 8.50 -6.62 -17.40
C GLU A 113 7.09 -6.28 -17.89
N VAL A 114 6.21 -5.89 -16.97
CA VAL A 114 4.85 -5.42 -17.29
C VAL A 114 4.51 -4.16 -16.51
N ASN A 115 3.66 -3.31 -17.11
CA ASN A 115 3.02 -2.21 -16.39
C ASN A 115 1.76 -2.74 -15.68
N LEU A 116 1.86 -2.94 -14.38
CA LEU A 116 0.76 -3.37 -13.54
C LEU A 116 -0.07 -2.16 -13.10
N LYS A 117 -1.38 -2.25 -13.32
CA LYS A 117 -2.37 -1.27 -12.85
C LYS A 117 -2.90 -1.75 -11.51
N VAL A 118 -2.64 -1.00 -10.45
CA VAL A 118 -3.09 -1.32 -9.09
C VAL A 118 -4.04 -0.26 -8.61
N GLU A 119 -5.27 -0.67 -8.28
CA GLU A 119 -6.23 0.17 -7.59
C GLU A 119 -5.97 0.07 -6.09
N MET A 120 -5.74 1.20 -5.44
CA MET A 120 -5.36 1.28 -4.04
C MET A 120 -6.40 2.07 -3.26
N ALA A 121 -6.88 1.51 -2.15
CA ALA A 121 -7.74 2.24 -1.24
C ALA A 121 -6.96 3.40 -0.60
N THR A 122 -7.60 4.57 -0.54
CA THR A 122 -6.98 5.76 0.04
C THR A 122 -6.99 5.74 1.57
N VAL A 123 -7.59 4.72 2.19
CA VAL A 123 -7.68 4.55 3.65
C VAL A 123 -6.63 3.55 4.13
N ILE A 124 -5.88 3.95 5.17
CA ILE A 124 -4.93 3.09 5.89
C ILE A 124 -5.60 2.50 7.13
N ARG A 125 -5.32 1.22 7.40
CA ARG A 125 -5.79 0.50 8.60
C ARG A 125 -4.62 0.13 9.51
N VAL A 126 -4.80 0.33 10.80
CA VAL A 126 -3.83 -0.10 11.83
C VAL A 126 -4.38 -1.29 12.60
N ASN A 127 -3.50 -2.24 12.93
CA ASN A 127 -3.83 -3.55 13.48
C ASN A 127 -4.90 -4.31 12.65
N PRO A 128 -4.82 -4.31 11.31
CA PRO A 128 -5.75 -5.11 10.52
C PRO A 128 -5.44 -6.60 10.70
N VAL A 129 -6.43 -7.44 10.39
CA VAL A 129 -6.22 -8.87 10.20
C VAL A 129 -5.77 -9.08 8.75
N PHE A 130 -4.64 -9.76 8.55
CA PHE A 130 -4.12 -10.08 7.23
C PHE A 130 -4.54 -11.50 6.80
N SER A 131 -4.44 -11.78 5.50
CA SER A 131 -4.63 -13.14 5.00
C SER A 131 -3.51 -14.04 5.54
N PRO A 132 -3.80 -15.31 5.90
CA PRO A 132 -2.78 -16.28 6.33
C PRO A 132 -1.61 -16.45 5.33
N GLU A 133 -1.85 -16.15 4.05
CA GLU A 133 -0.84 -16.15 2.99
C GLU A 133 0.30 -15.16 3.24
N PHE A 134 0.05 -14.08 4.00
CA PHE A 134 1.06 -13.10 4.38
C PHE A 134 1.72 -13.40 5.73
N ASP A 135 0.99 -13.99 6.67
CA ASP A 135 1.48 -14.32 8.01
C ASP A 135 2.69 -15.28 7.96
N ALA A 136 2.78 -16.14 6.93
CA ALA A 136 3.92 -17.03 6.73
C ALA A 136 5.16 -16.35 6.12
N ALA A 137 4.99 -15.26 5.37
CA ALA A 137 6.07 -14.64 4.58
C ALA A 137 6.76 -13.45 5.29
N THR A 138 6.22 -13.01 6.43
CA THR A 138 6.58 -11.72 7.06
C THR A 138 7.20 -11.84 8.46
N HIS A 139 7.38 -13.07 8.95
CA HIS A 139 7.98 -13.38 10.26
C HIS A 139 9.33 -14.14 10.18
N ALA A 140 10.01 -14.09 9.04
CA ALA A 140 11.37 -14.62 8.88
C ALA A 140 12.44 -13.57 9.17
#